data_AF-A0A1Y1XQR8-F1
#
_entry.id   AF-A0A1Y1XQR8-F1
#
_cell.length_a   1.000
_cell.length_b   1.000
_cell.length_c   1.000
_cell.angle_alpha   90.00
_cell.angle_beta   90.00
_cell.angle_gamma   90.00
#
_symmetry.space_group_name_H-M   'P 1'
#
loop_
_entity.id
_entity.type
_entity.pdbx_description
1 polymer ?
#
loop_
_entity_poly.entity_id
_entity_poly.type
_entity_poly.pdbx_seq_one_letter_code
_entity_poly.pdbx_strand_id
1 'polypeptide(L)'
;IRYKKFYWHHNQDHLSKYFDKAFDFINESRNKKKAVLVSCQQGVSRSASLIIAYIMKTLHLNVAQAYAFVKLRNPHISPNLNLMNQLTEFEKI
;
A
#
# COMPACT_ATOMS: atom_id res chain seq x y z
N ILE A 1 -20.66 5.89 6.15
CA ILE A 1 -19.20 5.54 6.15
C ILE A 1 -18.96 4.66 4.93
N ARG A 2 -17.99 4.97 4.06
CA ARG A 2 -17.64 4.10 2.91
C ARG A 2 -16.59 3.08 3.33
N TYR A 3 -16.77 1.83 2.95
CA TYR A 3 -15.85 0.75 3.28
C TYR A 3 -15.58 -0.11 2.05
N LYS A 4 -14.31 -0.49 1.85
CA LYS A 4 -13.88 -1.37 0.78
C LYS A 4 -12.99 -2.45 1.38
N LYS A 5 -13.37 -3.72 1.19
CA LYS A 5 -12.60 -4.87 1.66
C LYS A 5 -11.88 -5.53 0.50
N PHE A 6 -10.60 -5.79 0.70
CA PHE A 6 -9.79 -6.64 -0.15
C PHE A 6 -9.47 -7.92 0.62
N TYR A 7 -9.77 -9.08 0.04
CA TYR A 7 -9.55 -10.39 0.65
C TYR A 7 -8.09 -10.83 0.42
N TRP A 8 -7.15 -10.12 1.04
CA TRP A 8 -5.72 -10.42 0.91
C TRP A 8 -5.22 -11.30 2.04
N HIS A 9 -4.44 -12.31 1.67
CA HIS A 9 -3.70 -13.15 2.60
C HIS A 9 -2.31 -12.58 2.91
N HIS A 10 -1.66 -13.08 3.96
CA HIS A 10 -0.31 -12.62 4.32
C HIS A 10 0.72 -13.00 3.25
N ASN A 11 0.51 -14.11 2.54
CA ASN A 11 1.29 -14.53 1.37
C ASN A 11 0.53 -14.28 0.06
N GLN A 12 -0.20 -13.16 -0.03
CA GLN A 12 -0.95 -12.83 -1.24
C GLN A 12 0.00 -12.64 -2.42
N ASP A 13 -0.30 -13.29 -3.54
CA ASP A 13 0.39 -13.07 -4.80
C ASP A 13 -0.35 -12.07 -5.69
N HIS A 14 0.39 -11.47 -6.62
CA HIS A 14 -0.13 -10.53 -7.63
C HIS A 14 -0.86 -9.31 -7.04
N LEU A 15 -0.30 -8.68 -6.00
CA LEU A 15 -0.89 -7.49 -5.36
C LEU A 15 -1.15 -6.34 -6.34
N SER A 16 -0.31 -6.20 -7.36
CA SER A 16 -0.44 -5.16 -8.38
C SER A 16 -1.83 -5.13 -9.02
N LYS A 17 -2.49 -6.29 -9.20
CA LYS A 17 -3.85 -6.41 -9.75
C LYS A 17 -4.93 -5.69 -8.91
N TYR A 18 -4.64 -5.41 -7.65
CA TYR A 18 -5.57 -4.76 -6.73
C TYR A 18 -5.22 -3.29 -6.47
N PHE A 19 -4.03 -2.84 -6.86
CA PHE A 19 -3.55 -1.49 -6.56
C PHE A 19 -4.42 -0.43 -7.20
N ASP A 20 -4.76 -0.52 -8.49
CA ASP A 20 -5.59 0.50 -9.15
C ASP A 20 -6.93 0.70 -8.43
N LYS A 21 -7.64 -0.40 -8.15
CA LYS A 21 -8.92 -0.35 -7.40
C LYS A 21 -8.78 0.22 -6.00
N ALA A 22 -7.65 -0.01 -5.33
CA ALA A 22 -7.38 0.54 -4.01
C ALA A 22 -7.02 2.03 -4.09
N PHE A 23 -6.23 2.42 -5.09
CA PHE A 23 -5.81 3.79 -5.34
C PHE A 23 -7.01 4.66 -5.71
N ASP A 24 -7.91 4.18 -6.55
CA ASP A 24 -9.16 4.86 -6.90
C ASP A 24 -9.99 5.15 -5.65
N PHE A 25 -10.17 4.16 -4.77
CA PHE A 25 -10.90 4.35 -3.53
C PHE A 25 -10.28 5.41 -2.61
N ILE A 26 -8.93 5.42 -2.51
CA ILE A 26 -8.19 6.42 -1.74
C ILE A 26 -8.35 7.81 -2.38
N ASN A 27 -8.12 7.91 -3.69
CA ASN A 27 -8.15 9.15 -4.45
C ASN A 27 -9.54 9.79 -4.43
N GLU A 28 -10.60 9.02 -4.64
CA GLU A 28 -11.98 9.51 -4.54
C GLU A 28 -12.29 10.15 -3.17
N SER A 29 -11.75 9.57 -2.10
CA SER A 29 -11.94 10.09 -0.75
C SER A 29 -11.11 11.34 -0.49
N ARG A 30 -9.86 11.37 -0.96
CA ARG A 30 -8.97 12.54 -0.89
C ARG A 30 -9.52 13.73 -1.68
N ASN A 31 -10.09 13.50 -2.88
CA ASN A 31 -10.74 14.54 -3.70
C ASN A 31 -11.92 15.19 -2.97
N LYS A 32 -12.58 14.45 -2.07
CA LYS A 32 -13.65 14.95 -1.21
C LYS A 32 -13.14 15.56 0.10
N LYS A 33 -11.82 15.78 0.23
CA LYS A 33 -11.12 16.27 1.42
C LYS A 33 -11.40 15.41 2.67
N LYS A 34 -11.53 14.09 2.50
CA LYS A 34 -11.75 13.15 3.61
C LYS A 34 -10.51 12.30 3.88
N ALA A 35 -10.32 11.91 5.14
CA ALA A 35 -9.32 10.95 5.55
C ALA A 35 -9.73 9.52 5.17
N VAL A 36 -8.73 8.66 4.92
CA VAL A 36 -8.92 7.23 4.65
C VAL A 36 -8.04 6.44 5.62
N LEU A 37 -8.65 5.47 6.31
CA LEU A 37 -7.93 4.48 7.11
C LEU A 37 -7.67 3.24 6.27
N VAL A 38 -6.39 2.91 6.09
CA VAL A 38 -5.96 1.64 5.48
C VAL A 38 -5.39 0.75 6.57
N SER A 39 -6.08 -0.34 6.88
CA SER A 39 -5.71 -1.25 7.96
C SER A 39 -5.70 -2.71 7.51
N CYS A 40 -4.82 -3.50 8.10
CA CYS A 40 -4.89 -4.96 8.09
C CYS A 40 -4.95 -5.46 9.55
N GLN A 41 -4.86 -6.77 9.77
CA GLN A 41 -4.99 -7.34 11.12
C GLN A 41 -4.01 -6.75 12.14
N GLN A 42 -2.72 -6.63 11.79
CA GLN A 42 -1.67 -6.14 12.70
C GLN A 42 -1.10 -4.77 12.29
N GLY A 43 -1.51 -4.21 11.15
CA GLY A 43 -0.94 -2.96 10.63
C GLY A 43 0.52 -3.04 10.13
N VAL A 44 1.16 -4.22 10.18
CA VAL A 44 2.60 -4.40 9.91
C VAL A 44 2.93 -4.62 8.44
N SER A 45 2.12 -5.42 7.73
CA SER A 45 2.52 -6.05 6.46
C SER A 45 1.60 -5.66 5.30
N ARG A 46 0.44 -6.30 5.12
CA ARG A 46 -0.50 -6.04 4.01
C ARG A 46 -0.89 -4.57 3.82
N SER A 47 -1.31 -3.89 4.90
CA SER A 47 -1.67 -2.47 4.83
C SER A 47 -0.47 -1.59 4.52
N ALA A 48 0.69 -1.92 5.09
CA ALA A 48 1.93 -1.20 4.80
C ALA A 48 2.33 -1.34 3.33
N SER A 49 2.26 -2.54 2.74
CA SER A 49 2.55 -2.76 1.32
C SER A 49 1.67 -1.92 0.40
N LEU A 50 0.36 -1.84 0.66
CA LEU A 50 -0.54 -0.99 -0.13
C LEU A 50 -0.17 0.49 -0.01
N ILE A 51 0.16 0.95 1.20
CA ILE A 51 0.57 2.35 1.42
C ILE A 51 1.90 2.64 0.72
N ILE A 52 2.88 1.73 0.78
CA ILE A 52 4.15 1.88 0.07
C ILE A 52 3.90 2.01 -1.44
N ALA A 53 3.12 1.10 -2.03
CA ALA A 53 2.76 1.17 -3.45
C ALA A 53 2.07 2.50 -3.82
N TYR A 54 1.15 2.95 -2.96
CA TYR A 54 0.46 4.23 -3.17
C TYR A 54 1.43 5.42 -3.12
N ILE A 55 2.39 5.41 -2.20
CA ILE A 55 3.44 6.44 -2.09
C ILE A 55 4.36 6.41 -3.31
N MET A 56 4.80 5.23 -3.75
CA MET A 56 5.58 5.09 -4.99
C MET A 56 4.87 5.76 -6.16
N LYS A 57 3.57 5.46 -6.35
CA LYS A 57 2.78 5.99 -7.47
C LYS A 57 2.52 7.49 -7.38
N THR A 58 2.27 8.01 -6.18
CA THR A 58 1.84 9.41 -5.99
C THR A 58 2.99 10.40 -5.84
N LEU A 59 4.13 9.94 -5.32
CA LEU A 59 5.31 10.78 -5.12
C LEU A 59 6.45 10.46 -6.11
N HIS A 60 6.22 9.54 -7.05
CA HIS A 60 7.21 9.08 -8.03
C HIS A 60 8.53 8.62 -7.39
N LEU A 61 8.40 7.85 -6.30
CA LEU A 61 9.53 7.32 -5.55
C LEU A 61 9.77 5.85 -5.91
N ASN A 62 11.03 5.44 -5.92
CA ASN A 62 11.38 4.01 -5.99
C ASN A 62 10.98 3.25 -4.72
N VAL A 63 11.00 1.92 -4.76
CA VAL A 63 10.54 1.09 -3.64
C VAL A 63 11.31 1.37 -2.35
N ALA A 64 12.63 1.62 -2.43
CA ALA A 64 13.48 1.89 -1.27
C ALA A 64 13.12 3.24 -0.62
N GLN A 65 12.97 4.29 -1.42
CA GLN A 65 12.57 5.62 -0.98
C GLN A 65 11.16 5.62 -0.38
N ALA A 66 10.21 4.96 -1.05
CA ALA A 66 8.84 4.86 -0.55
C ALA A 66 8.76 4.04 0.75
N TYR A 67 9.50 2.92 0.84
CA TYR A 67 9.62 2.15 2.08
C TYR A 67 10.15 3.01 3.23
N ALA A 68 11.27 3.71 3.02
CA ALA A 68 11.86 4.59 4.03
C ALA A 68 10.90 5.71 4.45
N PHE A 69 10.19 6.30 3.49
CA PHE A 69 9.19 7.34 3.75
C PHE A 69 8.06 6.88 4.67
N VAL A 70 7.55 5.65 4.47
CA VAL A 70 6.49 5.08 5.30
C VAL A 70 7.05 4.59 6.64
N LYS A 71 8.25 4.00 6.65
CA LYS A 71 8.93 3.52 7.86
C LYS A 71 9.20 4.64 8.86
N LEU A 72 9.56 5.83 8.37
CA LEU A 72 9.75 7.02 9.21
C LEU A 72 8.46 7.41 9.97
N ARG A 73 7.29 7.19 9.37
CA ARG A 73 5.97 7.53 9.96
C ARG A 73 5.38 6.40 10.80
N ASN A 74 5.71 5.17 10.47
CA ASN A 74 5.32 3.99 11.23
C ASN A 74 6.51 3.02 11.34
N PRO A 75 7.29 3.11 12.45
CA PRO A 75 8.46 2.27 12.66
C PRO A 75 8.15 0.77 12.72
N HIS A 76 6.91 0.37 12.96
CA HIS A 76 6.52 -1.03 13.09
C HIS A 76 6.20 -1.72 11.77
N ILE A 77 6.23 -1.01 10.62
CA ILE A 77 6.00 -1.68 9.34
C ILE A 77 7.12 -2.69 9.06
N SER A 78 6.71 -3.84 8.56
CA SER A 78 7.60 -4.92 8.11
C SER A 78 6.84 -5.80 7.13
N PRO A 79 6.60 -5.33 5.89
CA PRO A 79 6.16 -6.20 4.80
C PRO A 79 7.05 -7.43 4.72
N ASN A 80 6.48 -8.59 4.44
CA ASN A 80 7.30 -9.79 4.25
C ASN A 80 8.05 -9.72 2.91
N LEU A 81 9.00 -10.63 2.73
CA LEU A 81 9.85 -10.67 1.54
C LEU A 81 9.04 -10.83 0.24
N ASN A 82 8.00 -11.66 0.22
CA ASN A 82 7.14 -11.83 -0.96
C ASN A 82 6.48 -10.50 -1.37
N LEU A 83 5.92 -9.77 -0.41
CA LEU A 83 5.30 -8.48 -0.65
C LEU A 83 6.31 -7.42 -1.12
N MET A 84 7.52 -7.42 -0.55
CA MET A 84 8.60 -6.52 -0.99
C MET A 84 9.05 -6.83 -2.42
N ASN A 85 9.15 -8.11 -2.79
CA ASN A 85 9.47 -8.50 -4.16
C ASN A 85 8.39 -8.03 -5.14
N GLN A 86 7.10 -8.19 -4.78
CA GLN A 86 5.99 -7.70 -5.62
C GLN A 86 5.98 -6.17 -5.76
N LEU A 87 6.38 -5.42 -4.73
CA LEU A 87 6.55 -3.98 -4.83
C LEU A 87 7.72 -3.60 -5.75
N THR A 88 8.80 -4.36 -5.72
CA THR A 88 9.96 -4.18 -6.60
C THR A 88 9.58 -4.47 -8.06
N GLU A 89 8.78 -5.51 -8.31
CA GLU A 89 8.24 -5.76 -9.65
C GLU A 89 7.25 -4.67 -10.09
N PHE A 90 6.44 -4.14 -9.18
CA PHE A 90 5.54 -3.02 -9.46
C PHE A 90 6.30 -1.73 -9.84
N GLU A 91 7.50 -1.51 -9.32
CA GLU A 91 8.33 -0.35 -9.70
C GLU A 91 8.73 -0.36 -11.18
N LYS A 92 8.86 -1.54 -11.79
CA LYS A 92 9.30 -1.70 -13.18
C LYS A 92 8.16 -1.47 -14.20
N ILE A 93 6.93 -1.26 -13.74
CA ILE A 93 5.73 -1.06 -14.55
C ILE A 93 5.46 0.44 -14.72
#